data_AF-A0A7K4JRQ2-F1
#
_entry.id   AF-A0A7K4JRQ2-F1
#
_cell.length_a   1.000
_cell.length_b   1.000
_cell.length_c   1.000
_cell.angle_alpha   90.00
_cell.angle_beta   90.00
_cell.angle_gamma   90.00
#
_symmetry.space_group_name_H-M   'P 1'
#
loop_
_entity.id
_entity.type
_entity.pdbx_description
1 polymer ?
#
loop_
_entity_poly.entity_id
_entity_poly.type
_entity_poly.pdbx_seq_one_letter_code
_entity_poly.pdbx_strand_id
1 'polypeptide(L)'
;FYFERDDVALPRLARFFLAQSHEEREHAERLLRFQTRRGGRVLLQDVKKPERDAWGSALEAVEAALQLEKSVNQALLDLHRLGSEKGDPHLCDFLESHYLDEQVKAIKALGDHATNLRRLNGEAGGPGAAPSGLGEYLFDRLSLEEQ
;
A
#
# COMPACT_ATOMS: atom_id res chain seq x y z
N PHE A 1 -8.78 3.02 -10.56
CA PHE A 1 -8.78 2.54 -11.96
C PHE A 1 -7.92 3.39 -12.91
N TYR A 2 -6.94 4.16 -12.44
CA TYR A 2 -6.12 5.02 -13.32
C TYR A 2 -5.33 4.23 -14.37
N PHE A 3 -4.67 3.14 -13.96
CA PHE A 3 -3.85 2.29 -14.83
C PHE A 3 -4.64 1.47 -15.87
N GLU A 4 -5.97 1.40 -15.75
CA GLU A 4 -6.86 0.74 -16.72
C GLU A 4 -7.31 1.64 -17.86
N ARG A 5 -7.09 2.96 -17.74
CA ARG A 5 -7.45 3.90 -18.80
C ARG A 5 -6.70 3.57 -20.08
N ASP A 6 -7.33 3.82 -21.23
CA ASP A 6 -6.75 3.57 -22.55
C ASP A 6 -5.48 4.39 -22.82
N ASP A 7 -5.34 5.56 -22.18
CA ASP A 7 -4.18 6.43 -22.28
C ASP A 7 -3.04 6.10 -21.27
N VAL A 8 -3.22 5.09 -20.42
CA VAL A 8 -2.20 4.59 -19.47
C VAL A 8 -1.85 3.12 -19.74
N ALA A 9 -2.86 2.25 -19.83
CA ALA A 9 -2.76 0.86 -20.29
C ALA A 9 -1.67 -0.01 -19.62
N LEU A 10 -1.58 0.00 -18.28
CA LEU A 10 -0.69 -0.85 -17.48
C LEU A 10 -1.54 -1.88 -16.68
N PRO A 11 -1.99 -2.97 -17.32
CA PRO A 11 -3.02 -3.84 -16.76
C PRO A 11 -2.58 -4.66 -15.55
N ARG A 12 -1.29 -5.04 -15.44
CA ARG A 12 -0.83 -5.80 -14.28
C ARG A 12 -0.63 -4.90 -13.07
N LEU A 13 -0.21 -3.66 -13.27
CA LEU A 13 -0.16 -2.65 -12.22
C LEU A 13 -1.56 -2.26 -11.73
N ALA A 14 -2.55 -2.18 -12.64
CA ALA A 14 -3.95 -2.02 -12.27
C ALA A 14 -4.45 -3.17 -11.37
N ARG A 15 -4.19 -4.43 -11.77
CA ARG A 15 -4.56 -5.61 -10.99
C ARG A 15 -3.87 -5.66 -9.63
N PHE A 16 -2.58 -5.34 -9.59
CA PHE A 16 -1.80 -5.26 -8.36
C PHE A 16 -2.46 -4.30 -7.35
N PHE A 17 -2.72 -3.05 -7.74
CA PHE A 17 -3.34 -2.09 -6.83
C PHE A 17 -4.79 -2.44 -6.48
N LEU A 18 -5.53 -3.09 -7.37
CA LEU A 18 -6.87 -3.60 -7.06
C LEU A 18 -6.80 -4.71 -6.01
N ALA A 19 -5.86 -5.65 -6.12
CA ALA A 19 -5.63 -6.69 -5.12
C ALA A 19 -5.27 -6.09 -3.76
N GLN A 20 -4.36 -5.12 -3.72
CA GLN A 20 -4.03 -4.39 -2.50
C GLN A 20 -5.26 -3.67 -1.90
N SER A 21 -6.12 -3.07 -2.73
CA SER A 21 -7.38 -2.47 -2.24
C SER A 21 -8.33 -3.49 -1.63
N HIS A 22 -8.33 -4.75 -2.10
CA HIS A 22 -9.12 -5.82 -1.50
C HIS A 22 -8.53 -6.29 -0.17
N GLU A 23 -7.21 -6.46 -0.11
CA GLU A 23 -6.47 -6.80 1.11
C GLU A 23 -6.70 -5.76 2.22
N GLU A 24 -6.61 -4.46 1.91
CA GLU A 24 -6.88 -3.38 2.88
C GLU A 24 -8.33 -3.36 3.37
N ARG A 25 -9.28 -3.80 2.54
CA ARG A 25 -10.67 -3.98 2.99
C ARG A 25 -10.78 -5.13 4.00
N GLU A 26 -10.06 -6.23 3.79
CA GLU A 26 -10.00 -7.33 4.74
C GLU A 26 -9.33 -6.91 6.06
N HIS A 27 -8.27 -6.10 6.00
CA HIS A 27 -7.65 -5.48 7.18
C HIS A 27 -8.65 -4.63 7.97
N ALA A 28 -9.40 -3.77 7.29
CA ALA A 28 -10.46 -2.98 7.94
C ALA A 28 -11.50 -3.88 8.60
N GLU A 29 -12.02 -4.90 7.89
CA GLU A 29 -12.99 -5.84 8.47
C GLU A 29 -12.45 -6.60 9.68
N ARG A 30 -11.17 -6.99 9.66
CA ARG A 30 -10.50 -7.69 10.76
C ARG A 30 -10.47 -6.81 12.02
N LEU A 31 -10.21 -5.51 11.90
CA LEU A 31 -10.33 -4.55 13.02
C LEU A 31 -11.78 -4.43 13.53
N LEU A 32 -12.77 -4.35 12.64
CA LEU A 32 -14.18 -4.24 13.04
C LEU A 32 -14.66 -5.48 13.82
N ARG A 33 -14.26 -6.67 13.35
CA ARG A 33 -14.52 -7.94 14.03
C ARG A 33 -13.81 -8.01 15.37
N PHE A 34 -12.55 -7.57 15.44
CA PHE A 34 -11.80 -7.51 16.70
C PHE A 34 -12.48 -6.60 17.72
N GLN A 35 -12.89 -5.40 17.30
CA GLN A 35 -13.58 -4.43 18.16
C GLN A 35 -14.89 -5.01 18.71
N THR A 36 -15.67 -5.68 17.86
CA THR A 36 -16.93 -6.34 18.26
C THR A 36 -16.68 -7.52 19.20
N ARG A 37 -15.65 -8.34 18.93
CA ARG A 37 -15.24 -9.48 19.77
C ARG A 37 -14.84 -9.06 21.17
N ARG A 38 -14.21 -7.89 21.32
CA ARG A 38 -13.83 -7.31 22.62
C ARG A 38 -14.99 -6.61 23.35
N GLY A 39 -16.21 -6.67 22.82
CA GLY A 39 -17.40 -6.02 23.38
C GLY A 39 -17.47 -4.51 23.09
N GLY A 40 -16.55 -3.98 22.28
CA GLY A 40 -16.53 -2.60 21.85
C GLY A 40 -17.70 -2.24 20.93
N ARG A 41 -17.75 -0.97 20.54
CA ARG A 41 -18.69 -0.45 19.55
C ARG A 41 -17.91 0.16 18.40
N VAL A 42 -18.35 -0.14 17.18
CA VAL A 42 -17.81 0.44 15.94
C VAL A 42 -18.53 1.76 15.70
N LEU A 43 -17.77 2.83 15.50
CA LEU A 43 -18.26 4.13 15.08
C LEU A 43 -17.61 4.49 13.75
N LEU A 44 -18.34 4.31 12.65
CA LEU A 44 -17.85 4.62 11.30
C LEU A 44 -17.80 6.14 11.08
N GLN A 45 -16.81 6.59 10.32
CA GLN A 45 -16.61 7.97 9.91
C GLN A 45 -16.53 8.03 8.38
N ASP A 46 -16.60 9.24 7.83
CA ASP A 46 -16.45 9.46 6.39
C ASP A 46 -15.05 9.01 5.90
N VAL A 47 -15.04 8.22 4.83
CA VAL A 47 -13.80 7.87 4.12
C VAL A 47 -13.48 9.00 3.16
N LYS A 48 -12.39 9.73 3.43
CA LYS A 48 -11.94 10.81 2.55
C LYS A 48 -11.54 10.25 1.19
N LYS A 49 -11.86 11.00 0.13
CA LYS A 49 -11.35 10.68 -1.21
C LYS A 49 -9.80 10.70 -1.23
N PRO A 50 -9.16 9.98 -2.16
CA PRO A 50 -7.72 10.09 -2.37
C PRO A 50 -7.27 11.54 -2.63
N GLU A 51 -6.01 11.84 -2.32
CA GLU A 51 -5.43 13.19 -2.48
C GLU A 51 -5.37 13.67 -3.93
N ARG A 52 -5.38 12.75 -4.90
CA ARG A 52 -5.27 13.01 -6.32
C ARG A 52 -6.11 12.01 -7.13
N ASP A 53 -6.62 12.47 -8.27
CA ASP A 53 -7.44 11.65 -9.18
C ASP A 53 -6.59 11.01 -10.31
N ALA A 54 -5.38 11.53 -10.54
CA ALA A 54 -4.38 11.02 -11.49
C ALA A 54 -3.04 10.77 -10.77
N TRP A 55 -2.37 9.67 -11.12
CA TRP A 55 -1.18 9.20 -10.39
C TRP A 55 0.14 9.43 -11.12
N GLY A 56 0.11 9.94 -12.35
CA GLY A 56 1.31 10.19 -13.15
C GLY A 56 1.89 8.88 -13.67
N SER A 57 3.10 8.55 -13.21
CA SER A 57 3.85 7.35 -13.60
C SER A 57 3.62 6.15 -12.67
N ALA A 58 4.03 4.95 -13.11
CA ALA A 58 4.09 3.78 -12.23
C ALA A 58 4.97 4.04 -10.98
N LEU A 59 6.08 4.77 -11.15
CA LEU A 59 6.98 5.12 -10.04
C LEU A 59 6.28 6.02 -9.02
N GLU A 60 5.62 7.09 -9.46
CA GLU A 60 4.89 7.99 -8.56
C GLU A 60 3.79 7.27 -7.79
N ALA A 61 3.05 6.35 -8.43
CA ALA A 61 2.02 5.57 -7.76
C ALA A 61 2.60 4.61 -6.70
N VAL A 62 3.69 3.90 -7.03
CA VAL A 62 4.36 3.00 -6.07
C VAL A 62 4.97 3.79 -4.91
N GLU A 63 5.54 4.97 -5.17
CA GLU A 63 6.06 5.85 -4.12
C GLU A 63 4.94 6.38 -3.22
N ALA A 64 3.79 6.77 -3.79
CA ALA A 64 2.62 7.18 -3.02
C ALA A 64 2.08 6.04 -2.15
N ALA A 65 1.97 4.83 -2.71
CA ALA A 65 1.56 3.64 -1.97
C ALA A 65 2.54 3.32 -0.83
N LEU A 66 3.85 3.39 -1.09
CA LEU A 66 4.88 3.19 -0.07
C LEU A 66 4.77 4.18 1.09
N GLN A 67 4.43 5.44 0.83
CA GLN A 67 4.21 6.43 1.89
C GLN A 67 2.90 6.18 2.65
N LEU A 68 1.85 5.73 1.97
CA LEU A 68 0.61 5.33 2.62
C LEU A 68 0.84 4.16 3.57
N GLU A 69 1.53 3.10 3.12
CA GLU A 69 1.85 1.92 3.94
C GLU A 69 2.70 2.25 5.16
N LYS A 70 3.68 3.16 5.01
CA LYS A 70 4.46 3.65 6.16
C LYS A 70 3.59 4.43 7.15
N SER A 71 2.63 5.20 6.66
CA SER A 71 1.71 5.96 7.51
C SER A 71 0.76 5.03 8.27
N VAL A 72 0.23 3.99 7.61
CA VAL A 72 -0.58 2.93 8.23
C VAL A 72 0.24 2.17 9.27
N ASN A 73 1.46 1.76 8.94
CA ASN A 73 2.36 1.10 9.87
C ASN A 73 2.66 1.96 11.11
N GLN A 74 2.88 3.27 10.94
CA GLN A 74 3.07 4.18 12.06
C GLN A 74 1.82 4.23 12.96
N ALA A 75 0.63 4.30 12.39
CA ALA A 75 -0.62 4.26 13.16
C ALA A 75 -0.80 2.94 13.93
N LEU A 76 -0.40 1.81 13.35
CA LEU A 76 -0.41 0.50 14.02
C LEU A 76 0.60 0.43 15.17
N LEU A 77 1.80 0.96 15.00
CA LEU A 77 2.81 1.06 16.06
C LEU A 77 2.33 1.96 17.21
N ASP A 78 1.68 3.07 16.90
CA ASP A 78 1.12 3.97 17.90
C ASP A 78 -0.04 3.31 18.66
N LEU A 79 -0.89 2.53 17.97
CA LEU A 79 -1.96 1.74 18.60
C LEU A 79 -1.41 0.61 19.47
N HIS A 80 -0.35 -0.06 19.02
CA HIS A 80 0.35 -1.10 19.79
C HIS A 80 0.98 -0.52 21.06
N ARG A 81 1.66 0.63 20.95
CA ARG A 81 2.18 1.36 22.11
C ARG A 81 1.06 1.70 23.10
N LEU A 82 -0.06 2.22 22.61
CA LEU A 82 -1.23 2.50 23.46
C LEU A 82 -1.76 1.24 24.14
N GLY A 83 -1.88 0.12 23.42
CA GLY A 83 -2.27 -1.17 23.99
C GLY A 83 -1.33 -1.59 25.12
N SER A 84 -0.03 -1.45 24.91
CA SER A 84 1.01 -1.77 25.90
C SER A 84 0.92 -0.87 27.14
N GLU A 85 0.76 0.45 26.96
CA GLU A 85 0.59 1.42 28.05
C GLU A 85 -0.69 1.17 28.87
N LYS A 86 -1.74 0.64 28.23
CA LYS A 86 -2.99 0.27 28.88
C LYS A 86 -3.00 -1.16 29.44
N GLY A 87 -1.92 -1.92 29.27
CA GLY A 87 -1.82 -3.30 29.73
C GLY A 87 -2.80 -4.23 29.02
N ASP A 88 -3.03 -4.04 27.72
CA ASP A 88 -3.85 -4.92 26.87
C ASP A 88 -2.97 -5.83 25.99
N PRO A 89 -2.43 -6.93 26.54
CA PRO A 89 -1.53 -7.82 25.79
C PRO A 89 -2.22 -8.50 24.62
N HIS A 90 -3.54 -8.73 24.68
CA HIS A 90 -4.28 -9.36 23.61
C HIS A 90 -4.49 -8.42 22.41
N LEU A 91 -4.60 -7.11 22.63
CA LEU A 91 -4.53 -6.14 21.52
C LEU A 91 -3.13 -6.13 20.90
N CYS A 92 -2.07 -6.11 21.71
CA CYS A 92 -0.69 -6.11 21.20
C CYS A 92 -0.42 -7.36 20.34
N ASP A 93 -0.70 -8.54 20.86
CA ASP A 93 -0.55 -9.83 20.14
C ASP A 93 -1.36 -9.87 18.85
N PHE A 94 -2.59 -9.34 18.86
CA PHE A 94 -3.42 -9.26 17.66
C PHE A 94 -2.80 -8.36 16.57
N LEU A 95 -2.23 -7.21 16.95
CA LEU A 95 -1.56 -6.32 16.00
C LEU A 95 -0.27 -6.93 15.46
N GLU A 96 0.52 -7.58 16.32
CA GLU A 96 1.74 -8.30 15.96
C GLU A 96 1.46 -9.44 14.98
N SER A 97 0.46 -10.28 15.28
CA SER A 97 0.14 -11.49 14.52
C SER A 97 -0.50 -11.23 13.16
N HIS A 98 -1.23 -10.12 13.03
CA HIS A 98 -2.12 -9.90 11.88
C HIS A 98 -1.86 -8.60 11.12
N TYR A 99 -0.89 -7.77 11.52
CA TYR A 99 -0.65 -6.51 10.81
C TYR A 99 0.84 -6.17 10.73
N LEU A 100 1.57 -6.17 11.85
CA LEU A 100 2.93 -5.62 11.85
C LEU A 100 3.89 -6.37 10.91
N ASP A 101 3.82 -7.70 10.85
CA ASP A 101 4.62 -8.49 9.91
C ASP A 101 4.18 -8.29 8.45
N GLU A 102 2.86 -8.20 8.20
CA GLU A 102 2.28 -7.91 6.88
C GLU A 102 2.73 -6.54 6.37
N GLN A 103 2.68 -5.49 7.21
CA GLN A 103 3.17 -4.15 6.88
C GLN A 103 4.66 -4.14 6.50
N VAL A 104 5.52 -4.84 7.25
CA VAL A 104 6.96 -4.88 6.96
C VAL A 104 7.21 -5.53 5.59
N LYS A 105 6.49 -6.61 5.27
CA LYS A 105 6.55 -7.27 3.96
C LYS A 105 6.06 -6.36 2.83
N ALA A 106 4.91 -5.69 3.01
CA ALA A 106 4.35 -4.76 2.03
C ALA A 106 5.30 -3.58 1.77
N ILE A 107 5.82 -2.94 2.82
CA ILE A 107 6.79 -1.83 2.72
C ILE A 107 8.06 -2.28 2.00
N LYS A 108 8.55 -3.48 2.28
CA LYS A 108 9.73 -4.05 1.60
C LYS A 108 9.45 -4.27 0.11
N ALA A 109 8.33 -4.89 -0.23
CA ALA A 109 7.96 -5.16 -1.62
C ALA A 109 7.80 -3.87 -2.42
N LEU A 110 7.07 -2.87 -1.89
CA LEU A 110 6.91 -1.56 -2.52
C LEU A 110 8.25 -0.82 -2.65
N GLY A 111 9.14 -0.93 -1.65
CA GLY A 111 10.50 -0.39 -1.72
C GLY A 111 11.35 -1.01 -2.83
N ASP A 112 11.25 -2.32 -3.03
CA ASP A 112 11.92 -3.04 -4.11
C ASP A 112 11.35 -2.63 -5.48
N HIS A 113 10.03 -2.54 -5.60
CA HIS A 113 9.35 -2.06 -6.80
C HIS A 113 9.78 -0.64 -7.18
N ALA A 114 9.78 0.30 -6.23
CA ALA A 114 10.25 1.66 -6.46
C ALA A 114 11.71 1.69 -6.91
N THR A 115 12.57 0.86 -6.31
CA THR A 115 13.99 0.76 -6.70
C THR A 115 14.15 0.24 -8.12
N ASN A 116 13.42 -0.81 -8.50
CA ASN A 116 13.47 -1.37 -9.85
C ASN A 116 12.92 -0.38 -10.90
N LEU A 117 11.83 0.30 -10.61
CA LEU A 117 11.27 1.34 -11.48
C LEU A 117 12.27 2.49 -11.70
N ARG A 118 12.94 2.98 -10.63
CA ARG A 118 13.99 4.00 -10.78
C ARG A 118 15.15 3.52 -11.64
N ARG A 119 15.58 2.26 -11.49
CA ARG A 119 16.65 1.66 -12.31
C ARG A 119 16.24 1.53 -13.78
N LEU A 120 15.02 1.08 -14.05
CA LEU A 120 14.48 0.93 -15.41
C LEU A 120 14.27 2.26 -16.13
N ASN A 121 14.00 3.33 -15.38
CA ASN A 121 13.95 4.69 -15.90
C ASN A 121 15.34 5.30 -16.18
N GLY A 122 16.42 4.65 -15.75
CA GLY A 122 17.81 5.00 -16.00
C GLY A 122 18.41 6.00 -15.01
N GLU A 123 19.71 5.89 -14.73
CA GLU A 123 20.48 6.86 -13.91
C GLU A 123 20.61 8.26 -14.56
N ALA A 124 20.08 8.46 -15.77
CA ALA A 124 19.96 9.78 -16.42
C ALA A 124 18.76 10.60 -15.91
N GLY A 125 18.05 10.11 -14.88
CA GLY A 125 16.97 10.79 -14.19
C GLY A 125 17.42 11.92 -13.28
N GLY A 126 18.11 12.93 -13.83
CA GLY A 126 18.04 14.26 -13.22
C GLY A 126 16.59 14.77 -13.21
N PRO A 127 16.23 15.72 -12.34
CA PRO A 127 14.88 16.30 -12.33
C PRO A 127 14.54 16.81 -13.75
N GLY A 128 13.61 16.12 -14.43
CA GLY A 128 13.15 16.46 -15.79
C GLY A 128 13.39 15.43 -16.90
N ALA A 129 14.03 14.29 -16.64
CA ALA A 129 14.10 13.21 -17.64
C ALA A 129 12.74 12.51 -17.78
N ALA A 130 12.22 12.40 -19.01
CA ALA A 130 10.97 11.71 -19.27
C ALA A 130 11.10 10.23 -18.86
N PRO A 131 10.12 9.68 -18.12
CA PRO A 131 10.11 8.25 -17.80
C PRO A 131 10.19 7.44 -19.09
N SER A 132 11.10 6.47 -19.13
CA SER A 132 11.20 5.57 -20.26
C SER A 132 9.93 4.72 -20.27
N GLY A 133 9.01 4.97 -21.20
CA GLY A 133 7.80 4.15 -21.36
C GLY A 133 8.12 2.66 -21.52
N LEU A 134 9.31 2.31 -22.02
CA LEU A 134 9.81 0.94 -22.06
C LEU A 134 10.07 0.37 -20.66
N GLY A 135 10.59 1.16 -19.73
CA GLY A 135 10.86 0.75 -18.36
C GLY A 135 9.58 0.39 -17.61
N GLU A 136 8.57 1.25 -17.66
CA GLU A 136 7.27 0.98 -17.05
C GLU A 136 6.56 -0.21 -17.71
N TYR A 137 6.64 -0.31 -19.04
CA TYR A 137 6.09 -1.45 -19.77
C TYR A 137 6.75 -2.78 -19.34
N LEU A 138 8.08 -2.82 -19.26
CA LEU A 138 8.81 -4.01 -18.81
C LEU A 138 8.51 -4.35 -17.35
N PHE A 139 8.39 -3.35 -16.48
CA PHE A 139 8.03 -3.56 -15.09
C PHE A 139 6.64 -4.20 -14.97
N ASP A 140 5.64 -3.60 -15.63
CA ASP A 140 4.27 -4.13 -15.67
C ASP A 140 4.28 -5.58 -16.14
N ARG A 141 5.01 -5.91 -17.21
CA ARG A 141 5.03 -7.24 -17.83
C ARG A 141 5.87 -8.30 -17.11
N LEU A 142 6.90 -7.93 -16.37
CA LEU A 142 7.90 -8.89 -15.87
C LEU A 142 8.02 -8.93 -14.35
N SER A 143 7.68 -7.85 -13.65
CA SER A 143 7.90 -7.73 -12.20
C SER A 143 6.64 -7.96 -11.37
N LEU A 144 5.46 -7.84 -11.99
CA LEU A 144 4.18 -8.12 -11.36
C LEU A 144 3.70 -9.49 -11.87
N GLU A 145 3.50 -10.42 -10.94
CA GLU A 145 3.06 -11.78 -11.23
C GLU A 145 1.68 -11.79 -11.93
N GLU A 146 1.45 -12.78 -12.78
CA GLU A 146 0.09 -13.17 -13.18
C GLU A 146 -0.48 -14.04 -12.06
N GLN A 147 -1.22 -13.43 -11.14
CA GLN A 147 -2.11 -14.18 -10.24
C GLN A 147 -3.49 -14.32 -10.88
#